data_AF-A0A532CID7-F1
#
_entry.id   AF-A0A532CID7-F1
#
_cell.length_a   1.000
_cell.length_b   1.000
_cell.length_c   1.000
_cell.angle_alpha   90.00
_cell.angle_beta   90.00
_cell.angle_gamma   90.00
#
_symmetry.space_group_name_H-M   'P 1'
#
loop_
_entity.id
_entity.type
_entity.pdbx_description
1 polymer ?
#
loop_
_entity_poly.entity_id
_entity_poly.type
_entity_poly.pdbx_seq_one_letter_code
_entity_poly.pdbx_strand_id
1 'polypeptide(L)'
;MWVFWAQIASAELVFRESASALNITVDMVDATSDPGTTVATIDATLAQAQSIEEIKKGVVKITAQVDGTTKVGTGFIVKSDSEIVYIMTVAHVISGDSQPKVQFFSRQEVPVRAQVKHAEGGDGETGMALLVVRGKDNVPAGRATLPLATVARVSGGEDIMVIGHLRGAGDWAIIKGSIAARQGRYLTVDANIDEGNSGGPIMHSGQVVGLIGGAQRYGKGLTIGTVREYLEGHGVLLEEGAPQSVAKTSPAQPPTPKAAREIIGKDGAPMVLIPAGSFQMGSTKDEVDRAIQTCLKEYKKDQQTCEGWYKGELPQHRVQLDAFYLDKYEVTNRLFHQFVQQTSYRTTAEQNGSAWAFVEGKGWEEVKGANWQKPEGSASVFQTSRGEHPVVAVTWDDAVAFCRWAGKRLPTEAEWEYAARAGTTTQYWWGQGNPGTRLVENVADESAKHLLSVIMSGYNDGAVRTAPVGSYETNPWGLYDISGNVREWVADWYDENYYKNSPAHNPKGPGSGELRLLRGGSWSDDPVFVRSANRDRNTPTDRNDDIGFRCAQDVPK
;
A
#
# COMPACT_ATOMS: atom_id res chain seq x y z
N MET A 1 -52.10 -10.33 40.80
CA MET A 1 -52.50 -11.72 40.56
C MET A 1 -53.20 -11.75 39.21
N TRP A 2 -52.57 -12.42 38.24
CA TRP A 2 -53.12 -12.97 36.99
C TRP A 2 -54.44 -12.41 36.39
N VAL A 3 -54.30 -11.77 35.23
CA VAL A 3 -54.82 -12.22 33.91
C VAL A 3 -56.33 -12.09 33.57
N PHE A 4 -56.56 -11.58 32.34
CA PHE A 4 -57.57 -11.90 31.30
C PHE A 4 -58.79 -10.96 30.99
N TRP A 5 -59.04 -10.86 29.67
CA TRP A 5 -60.22 -10.47 28.85
C TRP A 5 -60.25 -9.03 28.31
N ALA A 6 -60.18 -8.70 27.00
CA ALA A 6 -60.64 -9.27 25.70
C ALA A 6 -62.10 -8.94 25.31
N GLN A 7 -62.30 -8.27 24.16
CA GLN A 7 -63.37 -8.45 23.14
C GLN A 7 -63.26 -7.33 22.06
N ILE A 8 -62.96 -7.60 20.79
CA ILE A 8 -63.70 -8.23 19.66
C ILE A 8 -64.72 -7.30 18.97
N ALA A 9 -64.49 -7.02 17.67
CA ALA A 9 -65.41 -7.19 16.51
C ALA A 9 -64.86 -6.38 15.31
N SER A 10 -64.33 -7.00 14.25
CA SER A 10 -65.01 -7.59 13.06
C SER A 10 -65.51 -6.56 12.02
N ALA A 11 -64.88 -6.51 10.83
CA ALA A 11 -65.51 -6.70 9.51
C ALA A 11 -64.59 -6.33 8.33
N GLU A 12 -64.76 -7.08 7.24
CA GLU A 12 -64.08 -7.10 5.93
C GLU A 12 -64.11 -5.77 5.14
N LEU A 13 -63.11 -5.50 4.28
CA LEU A 13 -63.20 -5.52 2.80
C LEU A 13 -61.99 -4.85 2.10
N VAL A 14 -61.47 -5.54 1.07
CA VAL A 14 -60.98 -5.04 -0.23
C VAL A 14 -59.72 -4.16 -0.34
N PHE A 15 -58.75 -4.70 -1.08
CA PHE A 15 -57.62 -4.02 -1.74
C PHE A 15 -58.09 -2.91 -2.70
N ARG A 16 -57.50 -1.72 -2.59
CA ARG A 16 -57.21 -0.82 -3.72
C ARG A 16 -55.93 -0.02 -3.44
N GLU A 17 -55.05 -0.02 -4.43
CA GLU A 17 -53.85 0.81 -4.50
C GLU A 17 -54.20 2.30 -4.40
N SER A 18 -53.36 3.07 -3.70
CA SER A 18 -53.22 4.51 -3.86
C SER A 18 -51.87 4.92 -3.28
N ALA A 19 -50.99 5.42 -4.15
CA ALA A 19 -49.72 6.02 -3.81
C ALA A 19 -49.92 7.17 -2.80
N SER A 20 -49.29 7.07 -1.62
CA SER A 20 -49.09 8.21 -0.74
C SER A 20 -47.72 8.80 -1.03
N ALA A 21 -47.72 9.88 -1.81
CA ALA A 21 -46.63 10.83 -1.87
C ALA A 21 -46.29 11.27 -0.43
N LEU A 22 -45.02 11.14 -0.06
CA LEU A 22 -44.51 11.75 1.16
C LEU A 22 -44.53 13.28 0.92
N ASN A 23 -45.58 13.94 1.39
CA ASN A 23 -45.62 15.39 1.50
C ASN A 23 -44.55 15.81 2.49
N ILE A 24 -43.45 16.36 1.99
CA ILE A 24 -42.52 17.14 2.79
C ILE A 24 -43.26 18.43 3.14
N THR A 25 -43.76 18.52 4.37
CA THR A 25 -44.12 19.80 4.98
C THR A 25 -42.83 20.59 5.14
N VAL A 26 -42.64 21.60 4.29
CA VAL A 26 -41.64 22.63 4.52
C VAL A 26 -42.20 23.50 5.64
N ASP A 27 -41.67 23.34 6.85
CA ASP A 27 -41.85 24.35 7.88
C ASP A 27 -41.26 25.65 7.32
N MET A 28 -42.14 26.66 7.12
CA MET A 28 -41.67 28.01 6.82
C MET A 28 -40.93 28.52 8.04
N VAL A 29 -39.60 28.38 8.00
CA VAL A 29 -38.70 29.02 8.95
C VAL A 29 -38.75 30.52 8.68
N ASP A 30 -39.07 31.26 9.73
CA ASP A 30 -39.15 32.71 9.77
C ASP A 30 -37.87 33.35 9.20
N ALA A 31 -38.05 34.35 8.35
CA ALA A 31 -37.03 34.87 7.46
C ALA A 31 -36.05 35.80 8.18
N THR A 32 -35.05 35.27 8.87
CA THR A 32 -33.87 36.04 9.31
C THR A 32 -32.53 35.30 9.25
N SER A 33 -32.37 34.25 8.43
CA SER A 33 -31.06 33.60 8.23
C SER A 33 -30.62 33.55 6.76
N ASP A 34 -29.31 33.68 6.60
CA ASP A 34 -28.55 33.93 5.38
C ASP A 34 -28.91 33.01 4.18
N PRO A 35 -29.36 33.55 3.03
CA PRO A 35 -29.81 32.76 1.87
C PRO A 35 -28.72 31.90 1.21
N GLY A 36 -27.44 32.09 1.54
CA GLY A 36 -26.34 31.29 1.00
C GLY A 36 -26.19 29.89 1.59
N THR A 37 -26.63 29.67 2.83
CA THR A 37 -26.30 28.43 3.57
C THR A 37 -27.29 27.29 3.26
N THR A 38 -28.58 27.59 3.13
CA THR A 38 -29.63 26.57 2.95
C THR A 38 -29.59 25.94 1.55
N VAL A 39 -29.31 26.75 0.51
CA VAL A 39 -29.22 26.28 -0.89
C VAL A 39 -27.99 25.38 -1.08
N ALA A 40 -26.82 25.78 -0.56
CA ALA A 40 -25.60 24.98 -0.64
C ALA A 40 -25.71 23.63 0.08
N THR A 41 -26.45 23.58 1.19
CA THR A 41 -26.64 22.33 1.95
C THR A 41 -27.62 21.38 1.25
N ILE A 42 -28.67 21.91 0.61
CA ILE A 42 -29.62 21.14 -0.21
C ILE A 42 -28.91 20.59 -1.45
N ASP A 43 -28.13 21.42 -2.15
CA ASP A 43 -27.36 21.01 -3.33
C ASP A 43 -26.29 19.96 -3.00
N ALA A 44 -25.59 20.10 -1.86
CA ALA A 44 -24.63 19.10 -1.39
C ALA A 44 -25.32 17.77 -1.01
N THR A 45 -26.51 17.83 -0.42
CA THR A 45 -27.29 16.63 -0.06
C THR A 45 -27.85 15.94 -1.31
N LEU A 46 -28.33 16.70 -2.29
CA LEU A 46 -28.78 16.20 -3.59
C LEU A 46 -27.62 15.61 -4.39
N ALA A 47 -26.47 16.27 -4.42
CA ALA A 47 -25.27 15.77 -5.08
C ALA A 47 -24.74 14.49 -4.40
N GLN A 48 -24.79 14.42 -3.07
CA GLN A 48 -24.44 13.22 -2.32
C GLN A 48 -25.43 12.09 -2.61
N ALA A 49 -26.74 12.35 -2.65
CA ALA A 49 -27.76 11.36 -3.00
C ALA A 49 -27.61 10.86 -4.45
N GLN A 50 -27.32 11.75 -5.40
CA GLN A 50 -27.03 11.40 -6.79
C GLN A 50 -25.76 10.55 -6.91
N SER A 51 -24.70 10.89 -6.16
CA SER A 51 -23.46 10.11 -6.12
C SER A 51 -23.67 8.70 -5.57
N ILE A 52 -24.55 8.55 -4.58
CA ILE A 52 -24.88 7.27 -3.97
C ILE A 52 -25.61 6.36 -4.96
N GLU A 53 -26.60 6.88 -5.69
CA GLU A 53 -27.33 6.10 -6.71
C GLU A 53 -26.41 5.66 -7.85
N GLU A 54 -25.43 6.50 -8.25
CA GLU A 54 -24.41 6.09 -9.23
C GLU A 54 -23.49 4.98 -8.69
N ILE A 55 -23.10 5.02 -7.41
CA ILE A 55 -22.31 3.95 -6.82
C ILE A 55 -23.12 2.64 -6.76
N LYS A 56 -24.41 2.69 -6.39
CA LYS A 56 -25.27 1.49 -6.37
C LYS A 56 -25.35 0.79 -7.73
N LYS A 57 -25.33 1.55 -8.84
CA LYS A 57 -25.30 0.98 -10.22
C LYS A 57 -24.06 0.12 -10.50
N GLY A 58 -23.01 0.23 -9.69
CA GLY A 58 -21.82 -0.61 -9.76
C GLY A 58 -21.80 -1.81 -8.80
N VAL A 59 -22.84 -1.99 -8.00
CA VAL A 59 -22.95 -3.11 -7.04
C VAL A 59 -23.92 -4.16 -7.58
N VAL A 60 -23.67 -5.42 -7.24
CA VAL A 60 -24.54 -6.56 -7.61
C VAL A 60 -24.91 -7.41 -6.40
N LYS A 61 -26.12 -7.99 -6.41
CA LYS A 61 -26.50 -9.08 -5.51
C LYS A 61 -26.04 -10.40 -6.10
N ILE A 62 -25.41 -11.24 -5.30
CA ILE A 62 -25.00 -12.57 -5.70
C ILE A 62 -25.83 -13.58 -4.92
N THR A 63 -26.38 -14.56 -5.64
CA THR A 63 -27.12 -15.68 -5.05
C THR A 63 -26.53 -16.99 -5.58
N ALA A 64 -26.00 -17.80 -4.67
CA ALA A 64 -25.36 -19.07 -4.99
C ALA A 64 -26.04 -20.23 -4.25
N GLN A 65 -26.03 -21.42 -4.84
CA GLN A 65 -26.44 -22.66 -4.17
C GLN A 65 -25.21 -23.37 -3.61
N VAL A 66 -25.07 -23.36 -2.29
CA VAL A 66 -23.93 -23.93 -1.57
C VAL A 66 -24.45 -25.00 -0.61
N ASP A 67 -24.06 -26.25 -0.83
CA ASP A 67 -24.44 -27.41 0.00
C ASP A 67 -25.97 -27.53 0.23
N GLY A 68 -26.77 -27.23 -0.81
CA GLY A 68 -28.24 -27.29 -0.74
C GLY A 68 -28.89 -26.08 -0.06
N THR A 69 -28.11 -25.07 0.34
CA THR A 69 -28.60 -23.82 0.91
C THR A 69 -28.37 -22.65 -0.05
N THR A 70 -29.27 -21.67 -0.01
CA THR A 70 -29.10 -20.44 -0.80
C THR A 70 -28.27 -19.44 0.00
N LYS A 71 -27.06 -19.13 -0.48
CA LYS A 71 -26.25 -18.04 0.06
C LYS A 71 -26.50 -16.75 -0.72
N VAL A 72 -26.55 -15.65 0.02
CA VAL A 72 -26.66 -14.30 -0.53
C VAL A 72 -25.42 -13.52 -0.12
N GLY A 73 -24.80 -12.86 -1.08
CA GLY A 73 -23.68 -11.95 -0.86
C GLY A 73 -23.73 -10.77 -1.83
N THR A 74 -22.67 -10.00 -1.82
CA THR A 74 -22.52 -8.81 -2.65
C THR A 74 -21.30 -8.96 -3.57
N GLY A 75 -21.33 -8.30 -4.72
CA GLY A 75 -20.16 -8.06 -5.55
C GLY A 75 -20.19 -6.66 -6.13
N PHE A 76 -19.13 -6.27 -6.83
CA PHE A 76 -19.08 -5.00 -7.54
C PHE A 76 -18.40 -5.12 -8.90
N ILE A 77 -18.79 -4.24 -9.82
CA ILE A 77 -18.33 -4.20 -11.20
C ILE A 77 -16.99 -3.48 -11.25
N VAL A 78 -15.95 -4.22 -11.67
CA VAL A 78 -14.58 -3.71 -11.77
C VAL A 78 -14.16 -3.35 -13.19
N LYS A 79 -14.85 -3.92 -14.18
CA LYS A 79 -14.66 -3.64 -15.60
C LYS A 79 -15.89 -4.04 -16.37
N SER A 80 -16.27 -3.26 -17.38
CA SER A 80 -17.34 -3.66 -18.28
C SER A 80 -17.22 -3.01 -19.67
N ASP A 81 -17.72 -3.73 -20.68
CA ASP A 81 -18.03 -3.22 -22.02
C ASP A 81 -19.48 -3.60 -22.39
N SER A 82 -19.92 -3.33 -23.62
CA SER A 82 -21.30 -3.59 -24.08
C SER A 82 -21.78 -5.04 -23.99
N GLU A 83 -20.88 -6.02 -23.86
CA GLU A 83 -21.20 -7.45 -23.88
C GLU A 83 -20.66 -8.22 -22.68
N ILE A 84 -19.71 -7.66 -21.93
CA ILE A 84 -19.02 -8.33 -20.83
C ILE A 84 -19.00 -7.45 -19.59
N VAL A 85 -19.26 -8.07 -18.43
CA VAL A 85 -19.08 -7.47 -17.11
C VAL A 85 -18.19 -8.38 -16.27
N TYR A 86 -17.15 -7.80 -15.67
CA TYR A 86 -16.31 -8.43 -14.66
C TYR A 86 -16.74 -7.96 -13.28
N ILE A 87 -16.97 -8.92 -12.38
CA ILE A 87 -17.51 -8.68 -11.04
C ILE A 87 -16.56 -9.30 -10.02
N MET A 88 -16.15 -8.50 -9.04
CA MET A 88 -15.38 -8.95 -7.89
C MET A 88 -16.29 -9.33 -6.74
N THR A 89 -15.98 -10.44 -6.05
CA THR A 89 -16.61 -10.86 -4.79
C THR A 89 -15.66 -11.73 -3.97
N VAL A 90 -16.12 -12.27 -2.84
CA VAL A 90 -15.37 -13.22 -2.02
C VAL A 90 -15.76 -14.66 -2.34
N ALA A 91 -14.81 -15.59 -2.22
CA ALA A 91 -14.96 -16.97 -2.68
C ALA A 91 -16.03 -17.74 -1.89
N HIS A 92 -16.18 -17.52 -0.58
CA HIS A 92 -17.16 -18.27 0.22
C HIS A 92 -18.63 -17.91 -0.10
N VAL A 93 -18.87 -16.78 -0.78
CA VAL A 93 -20.21 -16.42 -1.26
C VAL A 93 -20.65 -17.37 -2.38
N ILE A 94 -19.70 -17.89 -3.17
CA ILE A 94 -19.97 -18.73 -4.35
C ILE A 94 -19.46 -20.17 -4.21
N SER A 95 -18.82 -20.53 -3.08
CA SER A 95 -18.11 -21.81 -2.93
C SER A 95 -19.02 -22.99 -3.29
N GLY A 96 -18.61 -23.81 -4.26
CA GLY A 96 -19.38 -24.95 -4.75
C GLY A 96 -20.41 -24.66 -5.87
N ASP A 97 -20.74 -23.39 -6.14
CA ASP A 97 -21.63 -23.00 -7.25
C ASP A 97 -20.80 -22.46 -8.43
N SER A 98 -20.76 -23.20 -9.53
CA SER A 98 -20.04 -22.78 -10.75
C SER A 98 -20.80 -21.75 -11.59
N GLN A 99 -22.10 -21.54 -11.32
CA GLN A 99 -22.96 -20.63 -12.07
C GLN A 99 -23.90 -19.81 -11.17
N PRO A 100 -23.34 -18.99 -10.25
CA PRO A 100 -24.13 -18.17 -9.36
C PRO A 100 -24.99 -17.17 -10.14
N LYS A 101 -26.10 -16.77 -9.55
CA LYS A 101 -26.97 -15.73 -10.11
C LYS A 101 -26.51 -14.36 -9.64
N VAL A 102 -26.47 -13.41 -10.56
CA VAL A 102 -26.14 -12.00 -10.35
C VAL A 102 -27.38 -11.17 -10.66
N GLN A 103 -27.79 -10.34 -9.72
CA GLN A 103 -28.84 -9.34 -9.91
C GLN A 103 -28.18 -7.96 -9.90
N PHE A 104 -28.33 -7.21 -10.98
CA PHE A 104 -27.77 -5.86 -11.10
C PHE A 104 -28.70 -4.84 -10.45
N PHE A 105 -28.15 -3.81 -9.83
CA PHE A 105 -28.96 -2.71 -9.30
C PHE A 105 -29.81 -2.04 -10.39
N SER A 106 -29.25 -1.87 -11.59
CA SER A 106 -29.93 -1.27 -12.75
C SER A 106 -30.95 -2.20 -13.43
N ARG A 107 -31.04 -3.47 -13.01
CA ARG A 107 -32.00 -4.45 -13.54
C ARG A 107 -32.36 -5.47 -12.47
N GLN A 108 -33.36 -5.13 -11.65
CA GLN A 108 -33.74 -5.94 -10.50
C GLN A 108 -34.72 -7.07 -10.83
N GLU A 109 -35.42 -7.02 -11.96
CA GLU A 109 -36.53 -7.95 -12.22
C GLU A 109 -36.08 -9.37 -12.65
N VAL A 110 -34.87 -9.53 -13.20
CA VAL A 110 -34.38 -10.85 -13.69
C VAL A 110 -32.89 -11.03 -13.40
N PRO A 111 -32.52 -11.84 -12.38
CA PRO A 111 -31.13 -12.25 -12.15
C PRO A 111 -30.59 -13.07 -13.32
N VAL A 112 -29.34 -12.83 -13.70
CA VAL A 112 -28.64 -13.54 -14.79
C VAL A 112 -27.59 -14.49 -14.23
N ARG A 113 -27.24 -15.54 -14.96
CA ARG A 113 -26.14 -16.44 -14.55
C ARG A 113 -24.80 -15.80 -14.87
N ALA A 114 -23.89 -15.82 -13.90
CA ALA A 114 -22.49 -15.49 -14.10
C ALA A 114 -21.65 -16.77 -14.17
N GLN A 115 -20.56 -16.72 -14.91
CA GLN A 115 -19.54 -17.77 -14.90
C GLN A 115 -18.48 -17.40 -13.85
N VAL A 116 -18.09 -18.37 -13.03
CA VAL A 116 -16.91 -18.23 -12.17
C VAL A 116 -15.67 -18.32 -13.06
N LYS A 117 -15.00 -17.19 -13.30
CA LYS A 117 -13.78 -17.16 -14.10
C LYS A 117 -12.61 -17.68 -13.26
N HIS A 118 -12.50 -17.21 -12.02
CA HIS A 118 -11.50 -17.64 -11.05
C HIS A 118 -12.05 -17.54 -9.62
N ALA A 119 -11.56 -18.40 -8.72
CA ALA A 119 -11.82 -18.35 -7.29
C ALA A 119 -10.60 -18.90 -6.53
N GLU A 120 -10.19 -18.25 -5.44
CA GLU A 120 -9.08 -18.67 -4.57
C GLU A 120 -9.51 -18.75 -3.10
N GLY A 121 -8.94 -19.71 -2.35
CA GLY A 121 -9.08 -19.82 -0.88
C GLY A 121 -10.47 -20.24 -0.39
N GLY A 122 -10.85 -21.51 -0.60
CA GLY A 122 -12.19 -22.04 -0.32
C GLY A 122 -12.56 -22.25 1.16
N ASP A 123 -11.65 -21.94 2.08
CA ASP A 123 -11.68 -22.37 3.48
C ASP A 123 -11.67 -21.20 4.50
N GLY A 124 -11.81 -19.94 4.06
CA GLY A 124 -11.92 -18.79 4.97
C GLY A 124 -12.63 -17.56 4.38
N GLU A 125 -13.14 -16.69 5.27
CA GLU A 125 -13.92 -15.46 4.99
C GLU A 125 -13.18 -14.40 4.15
N THR A 126 -12.02 -14.70 3.57
CA THR A 126 -11.17 -13.75 2.85
C THR A 126 -10.59 -14.33 1.55
N GLY A 127 -11.15 -15.42 1.03
CA GLY A 127 -10.90 -15.87 -0.35
C GLY A 127 -11.58 -14.94 -1.36
N MET A 128 -11.06 -14.86 -2.58
CA MET A 128 -11.53 -13.94 -3.63
C MET A 128 -12.05 -14.70 -4.85
N ALA A 129 -13.05 -14.14 -5.52
CA ALA A 129 -13.61 -14.69 -6.75
C ALA A 129 -13.90 -13.62 -7.80
N LEU A 130 -13.55 -13.95 -9.04
CA LEU A 130 -13.84 -13.15 -10.22
C LEU A 130 -14.95 -13.82 -11.03
N LEU A 131 -16.08 -13.15 -11.15
CA LEU A 131 -17.21 -13.57 -11.96
C LEU A 131 -17.25 -12.81 -13.28
N VAL A 132 -17.81 -13.45 -14.31
CA VAL A 132 -18.04 -12.84 -15.62
C VAL A 132 -19.47 -13.09 -16.08
N VAL A 133 -20.16 -12.02 -16.47
CA VAL A 133 -21.43 -12.08 -17.20
C VAL A 133 -21.17 -11.72 -18.65
N ARG A 134 -21.71 -12.50 -19.59
CA ARG A 134 -21.55 -12.30 -21.04
C ARG A 134 -22.88 -12.19 -21.76
N GLY A 135 -22.87 -11.47 -22.87
CA GLY A 135 -24.00 -11.35 -23.80
C GLY A 135 -24.79 -10.07 -23.54
N LYS A 136 -25.09 -9.35 -24.62
CA LYS A 136 -25.78 -8.06 -24.61
C LYS A 136 -27.12 -8.09 -23.86
N ASP A 137 -27.85 -9.20 -23.94
CA ASP A 137 -29.14 -9.37 -23.24
C ASP A 137 -29.00 -9.61 -21.73
N ASN A 138 -27.81 -10.00 -21.28
CA ASN A 138 -27.51 -10.23 -19.86
C ASN A 138 -26.82 -9.02 -19.19
N VAL A 139 -26.23 -8.14 -19.99
CA VAL A 139 -25.50 -6.96 -19.52
C VAL A 139 -26.40 -5.71 -19.59
N PRO A 140 -26.93 -5.22 -18.46
CA PRO A 140 -27.91 -4.13 -18.47
C PRO A 140 -27.28 -2.78 -18.85
N ALA A 141 -28.06 -1.94 -19.54
CA ALA A 141 -27.74 -0.52 -19.71
C ALA A 141 -27.80 0.20 -18.35
N GLY A 142 -27.04 1.29 -18.19
CA GLY A 142 -27.06 2.10 -16.96
C GLY A 142 -26.37 1.48 -15.74
N ARG A 143 -25.51 0.47 -15.95
CA ARG A 143 -24.55 0.00 -14.93
C ARG A 143 -23.36 0.94 -14.83
N ALA A 144 -22.69 0.94 -13.68
CA ALA A 144 -21.46 1.69 -13.47
C ALA A 144 -20.30 0.73 -13.21
N THR A 145 -19.09 1.08 -13.64
CA THR A 145 -17.87 0.46 -13.13
C THR A 145 -17.40 1.27 -11.94
N LEU A 146 -17.13 0.62 -10.80
CA LEU A 146 -16.64 1.32 -9.63
C LEU A 146 -15.14 1.58 -9.77
N PRO A 147 -14.68 2.84 -9.62
CA PRO A 147 -13.27 3.15 -9.70
C PRO A 147 -12.53 2.52 -8.53
N LEU A 148 -11.52 1.70 -8.83
CA LEU A 148 -10.64 1.11 -7.84
C LEU A 148 -9.53 2.11 -7.53
N ALA A 149 -9.34 2.45 -6.26
CA ALA A 149 -8.24 3.33 -5.89
C ALA A 149 -6.90 2.71 -6.31
N THR A 150 -6.01 3.53 -6.88
CA THR A 150 -4.68 3.10 -7.35
C THR A 150 -3.74 2.82 -6.19
N VAL A 151 -3.78 3.66 -5.15
CA VAL A 151 -3.04 3.51 -3.88
C VAL A 151 -3.88 4.10 -2.75
N ALA A 152 -5.03 3.49 -2.41
CA ALA A 152 -5.78 3.99 -1.26
C ALA A 152 -5.09 3.58 0.05
N ARG A 153 -4.55 4.60 0.72
CA ARG A 153 -4.35 4.60 2.16
C ARG A 153 -5.70 4.79 2.81
N VAL A 154 -6.12 3.79 3.58
CA VAL A 154 -7.18 3.98 4.55
C VAL A 154 -6.55 3.75 5.90
N SER A 155 -6.42 4.83 6.68
CA SER A 155 -5.85 4.79 8.02
C SER A 155 -6.92 4.47 9.06
N GLY A 156 -6.47 4.06 10.26
CA GLY A 156 -7.36 3.90 11.40
C GLY A 156 -8.15 5.18 11.68
N GLY A 157 -9.47 5.07 11.80
CA GLY A 157 -10.40 6.17 12.06
C GLY A 157 -10.99 6.87 10.84
N GLU A 158 -10.60 6.50 9.61
CA GLU A 158 -11.20 7.09 8.41
C GLU A 158 -12.61 6.57 8.15
N ASP A 159 -13.52 7.49 7.79
CA ASP A 159 -14.90 7.18 7.45
C ASP A 159 -14.98 6.38 6.16
N ILE A 160 -15.75 5.31 6.18
CA ILE A 160 -16.00 4.45 5.03
C ILE A 160 -17.50 4.20 4.85
N MET A 161 -17.83 3.75 3.65
CA MET A 161 -19.16 3.29 3.29
C MET A 161 -19.08 1.88 2.74
N VAL A 162 -19.90 0.98 3.25
CA VAL A 162 -20.07 -0.37 2.72
C VAL A 162 -21.45 -0.46 2.09
N ILE A 163 -21.53 -1.08 0.92
CA ILE A 163 -22.80 -1.28 0.22
C ILE A 163 -23.03 -2.77 0.07
N GLY A 164 -24.21 -3.25 0.43
CA GLY A 164 -24.56 -4.66 0.30
C GLY A 164 -25.99 -4.99 0.66
N HIS A 165 -26.25 -6.26 0.94
CA HIS A 165 -27.61 -6.81 1.06
C HIS A 165 -27.91 -7.26 2.49
N LEU A 166 -27.97 -6.30 3.41
CA LEU A 166 -28.19 -6.55 4.84
C LEU A 166 -29.57 -7.20 5.07
N ARG A 167 -29.63 -8.25 5.88
CA ARG A 167 -30.89 -8.90 6.28
C ARG A 167 -31.77 -7.90 7.05
N GLY A 168 -32.96 -7.62 6.51
CA GLY A 168 -33.99 -6.82 7.18
C GLY A 168 -33.90 -5.29 6.99
N ALA A 169 -32.91 -4.76 6.27
CA ALA A 169 -32.75 -3.31 6.04
C ALA A 169 -33.02 -2.85 4.58
N GLY A 170 -33.75 -3.66 3.82
CA GLY A 170 -34.07 -3.41 2.40
C GLY A 170 -33.02 -3.97 1.43
N ASP A 171 -33.40 -4.14 0.17
CA ASP A 171 -32.45 -4.47 -0.89
C ASP A 171 -31.54 -3.24 -1.14
N TRP A 172 -30.21 -3.41 -1.07
CA TRP A 172 -29.18 -2.36 -1.31
C TRP A 172 -28.92 -1.38 -0.16
N ALA A 173 -28.65 -1.91 1.04
CA ALA A 173 -28.31 -1.14 2.23
C ALA A 173 -26.93 -0.46 2.12
N ILE A 174 -26.85 0.75 2.65
CA ILE A 174 -25.62 1.52 2.82
C ILE A 174 -25.28 1.58 4.30
N ILE A 175 -24.10 1.10 4.64
CA ILE A 175 -23.61 1.05 6.00
C ILE A 175 -22.45 2.03 6.11
N LYS A 176 -22.60 3.03 6.97
CA LYS A 176 -21.49 3.92 7.35
C LYS A 176 -20.70 3.28 8.47
N GLY A 177 -19.40 3.44 8.45
CA GLY A 177 -18.51 2.98 9.51
C GLY A 177 -17.13 3.61 9.37
N SER A 178 -16.15 3.05 10.05
CA SER A 178 -14.77 3.49 9.96
C SER A 178 -13.82 2.30 9.84
N ILE A 179 -12.57 2.59 9.49
CA ILE A 179 -11.52 1.57 9.47
C ILE A 179 -10.89 1.51 10.85
N ALA A 180 -11.03 0.40 11.53
CA ALA A 180 -10.50 0.21 12.88
C ALA A 180 -9.00 -0.09 12.87
N ALA A 181 -8.54 -0.90 11.91
CA ALA A 181 -7.14 -1.29 11.77
C ALA A 181 -6.82 -1.79 10.37
N ARG A 182 -5.53 -1.81 10.02
CA ARG A 182 -4.98 -2.47 8.84
C ARG A 182 -3.80 -3.34 9.27
N GLN A 183 -3.75 -4.57 8.76
CA GLN A 183 -2.65 -5.52 9.01
C GLN A 183 -2.33 -6.25 7.70
N GLY A 184 -1.24 -5.86 7.04
CA GLY A 184 -0.87 -6.39 5.73
C GLY A 184 -2.00 -6.25 4.70
N ARG A 185 -2.46 -7.39 4.17
CA ARG A 185 -3.57 -7.49 3.20
C ARG A 185 -4.98 -7.36 3.80
N TYR A 186 -5.11 -7.26 5.13
CA TYR A 186 -6.40 -7.25 5.82
C TYR A 186 -6.78 -5.86 6.35
N LEU A 187 -8.07 -5.58 6.32
CA LEU A 187 -8.72 -4.44 6.94
C LEU A 187 -9.65 -4.93 8.06
N THR A 188 -9.68 -4.20 9.16
CA THR A 188 -10.71 -4.33 10.19
C THR A 188 -11.64 -3.13 10.07
N VAL A 189 -12.92 -3.40 9.89
CA VAL A 189 -13.98 -2.40 9.67
C VAL A 189 -14.87 -2.34 10.91
N ASP A 190 -14.98 -1.16 11.51
CA ASP A 190 -15.94 -0.88 12.56
C ASP A 190 -17.25 -0.39 11.92
N ALA A 191 -18.12 -1.35 11.60
CA ALA A 191 -19.42 -1.12 10.99
C ALA A 191 -20.36 -2.30 11.25
N ASN A 192 -21.67 -2.08 11.12
CA ASN A 192 -22.68 -3.14 11.27
C ASN A 192 -22.76 -4.00 9.99
N ILE A 193 -21.86 -4.97 9.86
CA ILE A 193 -21.70 -5.86 8.70
C ILE A 193 -22.39 -7.20 8.98
N ASP A 194 -23.10 -7.75 7.99
CA ASP A 194 -23.63 -9.12 8.02
C ASP A 194 -23.16 -9.97 6.82
N GLU A 195 -23.62 -11.22 6.77
CA GLU A 195 -23.26 -12.16 5.69
C GLU A 195 -23.58 -11.62 4.30
N GLY A 196 -24.67 -10.87 4.14
CA GLY A 196 -25.11 -10.29 2.87
C GLY A 196 -24.19 -9.18 2.36
N ASN A 197 -23.35 -8.60 3.22
CA ASN A 197 -22.30 -7.66 2.83
C ASN A 197 -21.02 -8.34 2.33
N SER A 198 -20.85 -9.65 2.55
CA SER A 198 -19.67 -10.39 2.10
C SER A 198 -19.49 -10.21 0.59
N GLY A 199 -18.28 -9.79 0.18
CA GLY A 199 -17.95 -9.49 -1.21
C GLY A 199 -18.31 -8.08 -1.67
N GLY A 200 -18.91 -7.26 -0.81
CA GLY A 200 -19.25 -5.87 -1.11
C GLY A 200 -18.04 -4.93 -1.12
N PRO A 201 -18.12 -3.80 -1.83
CA PRO A 201 -17.05 -2.81 -1.85
C PRO A 201 -17.00 -2.03 -0.52
N ILE A 202 -15.78 -1.78 -0.05
CA ILE A 202 -15.49 -0.76 0.95
C ILE A 202 -15.16 0.52 0.18
N MET A 203 -15.98 1.55 0.35
CA MET A 203 -15.88 2.83 -0.35
C MET A 203 -15.29 3.90 0.57
N HIS A 204 -14.33 4.67 0.05
CA HIS A 204 -13.85 5.88 0.67
C HIS A 204 -13.60 6.93 -0.42
N SER A 205 -14.05 8.17 -0.19
CA SER A 205 -13.89 9.29 -1.13
C SER A 205 -14.29 8.95 -2.58
N GLY A 206 -15.38 8.19 -2.76
CA GLY A 206 -15.92 7.84 -4.08
C GLY A 206 -15.21 6.69 -4.81
N GLN A 207 -14.20 6.08 -4.21
CA GLN A 207 -13.45 4.96 -4.78
C GLN A 207 -13.57 3.70 -3.92
N VAL A 208 -13.39 2.54 -4.54
CA VAL A 208 -13.24 1.27 -3.82
C VAL A 208 -11.85 1.23 -3.21
N VAL A 209 -11.79 1.07 -1.89
CA VAL A 209 -10.55 1.01 -1.10
C VAL A 209 -10.35 -0.36 -0.41
N GLY A 210 -11.32 -1.26 -0.56
CA GLY A 210 -11.22 -2.64 -0.13
C GLY A 210 -12.45 -3.47 -0.48
N LEU A 211 -12.42 -4.73 -0.08
CA LEU A 211 -13.47 -5.72 -0.29
C LEU A 211 -13.87 -6.32 1.06
N ILE A 212 -15.15 -6.38 1.39
CA ILE A 212 -15.61 -7.03 2.61
C ILE A 212 -15.42 -8.54 2.49
N GLY A 213 -14.68 -9.11 3.43
CA GLY A 213 -14.48 -10.52 3.65
C GLY A 213 -15.70 -11.16 4.29
N GLY A 214 -15.94 -10.90 5.57
CA GLY A 214 -17.02 -11.55 6.32
C GLY A 214 -17.48 -10.77 7.55
N ALA A 215 -18.54 -11.28 8.16
CA ALA A 215 -19.22 -10.68 9.31
C ALA A 215 -18.75 -11.32 10.62
N GLN A 216 -17.73 -10.73 11.25
CA GLN A 216 -17.40 -10.98 12.65
C GLN A 216 -17.81 -9.77 13.49
N ARG A 217 -17.47 -9.78 14.80
CA ARG A 217 -17.73 -8.65 15.73
C ARG A 217 -17.25 -7.30 15.18
N TYR A 218 -16.17 -7.32 14.40
CA TYR A 218 -15.78 -6.26 13.47
C TYR A 218 -15.76 -6.86 12.06
N GLY A 219 -16.18 -6.09 11.06
CA GLY A 219 -16.13 -6.56 9.67
C GLY A 219 -14.68 -6.83 9.27
N LYS A 220 -14.40 -7.98 8.66
CA LYS A 220 -13.08 -8.27 8.10
C LYS A 220 -13.08 -7.93 6.63
N GLY A 221 -12.06 -7.24 6.14
CA GLY A 221 -11.92 -6.85 4.74
C GLY A 221 -10.54 -7.17 4.18
N LEU A 222 -10.43 -7.05 2.86
CA LEU A 222 -9.18 -7.10 2.10
C LEU A 222 -8.86 -5.70 1.56
N THR A 223 -7.58 -5.36 1.52
CA THR A 223 -7.13 -4.07 0.97
C THR A 223 -7.35 -3.96 -0.53
N ILE A 224 -7.47 -2.74 -1.06
CA ILE A 224 -7.56 -2.53 -2.52
C ILE A 224 -6.35 -3.07 -3.27
N GLY A 225 -5.15 -3.00 -2.69
CA GLY A 225 -3.94 -3.56 -3.31
C GLY A 225 -4.10 -5.04 -3.61
N THR A 226 -4.58 -5.80 -2.62
CA THR A 226 -4.90 -7.23 -2.76
C THR A 226 -5.95 -7.52 -3.82
N VAL A 227 -7.01 -6.72 -3.89
CA VAL A 227 -8.07 -6.88 -4.91
C VAL A 227 -7.51 -6.60 -6.31
N ARG A 228 -6.70 -5.56 -6.48
CA ARG A 228 -6.09 -5.20 -7.76
C ARG A 228 -5.09 -6.26 -8.24
N GLU A 229 -4.23 -6.73 -7.34
CA GLU A 229 -3.30 -7.84 -7.61
C GLU A 229 -4.04 -9.06 -8.13
N TYR A 230 -5.15 -9.44 -7.48
CA TYR A 230 -5.97 -10.56 -7.91
C TYR A 230 -6.57 -10.33 -9.30
N LEU A 231 -7.11 -9.14 -9.58
CA LEU A 231 -7.73 -8.83 -10.87
C LEU A 231 -6.70 -8.85 -12.01
N GLU A 232 -5.55 -8.22 -11.81
CA GLU A 232 -4.47 -8.14 -12.78
C GLU A 232 -3.84 -9.53 -13.03
N GLY A 233 -3.61 -10.31 -11.98
CA GLY A 233 -3.14 -11.70 -12.08
C GLY A 233 -4.08 -12.62 -12.88
N HIS A 234 -5.35 -12.25 -12.99
CA HIS A 234 -6.38 -12.97 -13.75
C HIS A 234 -6.78 -12.26 -15.06
N GLY A 235 -5.91 -11.38 -15.56
CA GLY A 235 -6.00 -10.76 -16.88
C GLY A 235 -7.07 -9.67 -17.00
N VAL A 236 -7.48 -9.06 -15.89
CA VAL A 236 -8.37 -7.89 -15.88
C VAL A 236 -7.51 -6.63 -15.78
N LEU A 237 -7.14 -6.06 -16.92
CA LEU A 237 -6.45 -4.77 -16.98
C LEU A 237 -7.41 -3.65 -16.56
N LEU A 238 -7.08 -2.97 -15.47
CA LEU A 238 -7.81 -1.84 -14.90
C LEU A 238 -7.33 -0.54 -15.55
N GLU A 239 -8.25 0.36 -15.90
CA GLU A 239 -7.88 1.69 -16.40
C GLU A 239 -7.43 2.58 -15.23
N GLU A 240 -6.31 3.29 -15.40
CA GLU A 240 -5.83 4.26 -14.42
C GLU A 240 -6.70 5.53 -14.48
N GLY A 241 -7.57 5.71 -13.49
CA GLY A 241 -8.39 6.92 -13.38
C GLY A 241 -7.55 8.14 -12.97
N ALA A 242 -7.68 9.25 -13.71
CA ALA A 242 -7.13 10.54 -13.32
C ALA A 242 -7.70 10.97 -11.94
N PRO A 243 -6.88 11.54 -11.04
CA PRO A 243 -7.36 12.01 -9.74
C PRO A 243 -8.31 13.20 -9.94
N GLN A 244 -9.60 13.00 -9.67
CA GLN A 244 -10.56 14.10 -9.57
C GLN A 244 -10.36 14.82 -8.23
N SER A 245 -10.05 16.11 -8.31
CA SER A 245 -9.92 16.99 -7.15
C SER A 245 -11.28 17.21 -6.49
N VAL A 246 -11.45 16.75 -5.26
CA VAL A 246 -12.58 17.15 -4.41
C VAL A 246 -12.04 17.98 -3.26
N ALA A 247 -12.57 19.20 -3.14
CA ALA A 247 -12.19 20.19 -2.15
C ALA A 247 -12.37 19.64 -0.72
N LYS A 248 -11.29 19.62 0.07
CA LYS A 248 -11.31 19.28 1.49
C LYS A 248 -11.54 20.53 2.33
N THR A 249 -12.59 20.54 3.13
CA THR A 249 -12.68 21.37 4.34
C THR A 249 -12.63 20.46 5.55
N SER A 250 -11.52 20.48 6.29
CA SER A 250 -11.43 19.97 7.67
C SER A 250 -10.37 20.79 8.43
N PRO A 251 -10.51 20.96 9.76
CA PRO A 251 -9.87 22.04 10.51
C PRO A 251 -8.38 21.84 10.76
N ALA A 252 -7.72 22.96 11.04
CA ALA A 252 -6.29 23.19 10.95
C ALA A 252 -5.40 22.17 11.69
N GLN A 253 -4.57 21.49 10.91
CA GLN A 253 -3.27 20.95 11.35
C GLN A 253 -2.18 22.03 11.21
N PRO A 254 -1.12 21.99 12.04
CA PRO A 254 0.03 22.90 11.95
C PRO A 254 0.68 22.83 10.56
N PRO A 255 1.34 23.91 10.11
CA PRO A 255 1.63 24.15 8.70
C PRO A 255 2.40 23.01 8.06
N THR A 256 1.76 22.35 7.09
CA THR A 256 2.36 21.34 6.22
C THR A 256 3.43 21.99 5.35
N PRO A 257 4.62 21.38 5.18
CA PRO A 257 5.57 21.80 4.16
C PRO A 257 4.89 21.76 2.78
N LYS A 258 5.21 22.74 1.93
CA LYS A 258 4.77 22.83 0.54
C LYS A 258 4.94 21.47 -0.14
N ALA A 259 3.84 20.83 -0.58
CA ALA A 259 3.88 19.50 -1.21
C ALA A 259 5.00 19.45 -2.26
N ALA A 260 5.91 18.49 -2.11
CA ALA A 260 7.01 18.30 -3.05
C ALA A 260 6.43 18.07 -4.45
N ARG A 261 7.04 18.69 -5.46
CA ARG A 261 6.58 18.54 -6.85
C ARG A 261 6.93 17.12 -7.33
N GLU A 262 5.92 16.29 -7.56
CA GLU A 262 6.12 14.94 -8.09
C GLU A 262 6.08 14.94 -9.63
N ILE A 263 6.88 14.05 -10.24
CA ILE A 263 6.82 13.70 -11.67
C ILE A 263 6.66 12.20 -11.82
N ILE A 264 6.27 11.73 -13.01
CA ILE A 264 6.29 10.32 -13.36
C ILE A 264 7.50 10.04 -14.24
N GLY A 265 8.36 9.13 -13.80
CA GLY A 265 9.51 8.67 -14.56
C GLY A 265 9.11 7.91 -15.82
N LYS A 266 10.06 7.70 -16.73
CA LYS A 266 9.83 6.95 -17.99
C LYS A 266 9.39 5.50 -17.75
N ASP A 267 9.80 4.94 -16.62
CA ASP A 267 9.42 3.62 -16.11
C ASP A 267 8.02 3.59 -15.48
N GLY A 268 7.33 4.73 -15.37
CA GLY A 268 6.03 4.85 -14.71
C GLY A 268 6.10 5.06 -13.20
N ALA A 269 7.31 5.04 -12.60
CA ALA A 269 7.47 5.23 -11.16
C ALA A 269 7.41 6.73 -10.78
N PRO A 270 6.72 7.11 -9.70
CA PRO A 270 6.69 8.49 -9.24
C PRO A 270 8.04 8.89 -8.62
N MET A 271 8.48 10.11 -8.94
CA MET A 271 9.68 10.74 -8.38
C MET A 271 9.33 12.05 -7.69
N VAL A 272 9.98 12.30 -6.56
CA VAL A 272 9.83 13.50 -5.74
C VAL A 272 10.93 14.49 -6.10
N LEU A 273 10.58 15.75 -6.35
CA LEU A 273 11.57 16.83 -6.46
C LEU A 273 12.19 17.11 -5.09
N ILE A 274 13.48 16.81 -4.97
CA ILE A 274 14.31 17.17 -3.84
C ILE A 274 14.86 18.59 -4.09
N PRO A 275 14.58 19.56 -3.19
CA PRO A 275 14.97 20.95 -3.42
C PRO A 275 16.48 21.12 -3.34
N ALA A 276 17.04 22.08 -4.09
CA ALA A 276 18.42 22.47 -3.90
C ALA A 276 18.63 23.01 -2.47
N GLY A 277 19.79 22.75 -1.88
CA GLY A 277 20.06 23.24 -0.53
C GLY A 277 21.39 22.75 0.02
N SER A 278 21.55 22.92 1.33
CA SER A 278 22.74 22.45 2.05
C SER A 278 22.33 21.75 3.33
N PHE A 279 23.14 20.77 3.73
CA PHE A 279 22.95 20.02 4.97
C PHE A 279 24.29 19.60 5.57
N GLN A 280 24.22 19.12 6.80
CA GLN A 280 25.35 18.49 7.47
C GLN A 280 25.32 16.98 7.16
N MET A 281 26.26 16.53 6.34
CA MET A 281 26.43 15.14 5.95
C MET A 281 27.31 14.41 6.98
N GLY A 282 26.93 13.19 7.33
CA GLY A 282 27.62 12.38 8.33
C GLY A 282 27.14 12.63 9.77
N SER A 283 27.82 11.96 10.69
CA SER A 283 27.45 11.92 12.11
C SER A 283 28.30 12.86 12.95
N THR A 284 27.70 13.37 14.01
CA THR A 284 28.46 13.98 15.11
C THR A 284 29.31 12.93 15.82
N LYS A 285 30.37 13.36 16.52
CA LYS A 285 31.22 12.45 17.30
C LYS A 285 30.41 11.67 18.35
N ASP A 286 29.46 12.33 19.00
CA ASP A 286 28.61 11.73 20.02
C ASP A 286 27.66 10.66 19.43
N GLU A 287 27.16 10.85 18.20
CA GLU A 287 26.35 9.84 17.51
C GLU A 287 27.18 8.59 17.19
N VAL A 288 28.39 8.77 16.69
CA VAL A 288 29.32 7.66 16.42
C VAL A 288 29.70 6.94 17.70
N ASP A 289 29.98 7.66 18.78
CA ASP A 289 30.31 7.04 20.07
C ASP A 289 29.16 6.20 20.61
N ARG A 290 27.91 6.69 20.51
CA ARG A 290 26.72 5.91 20.89
C ARG A 290 26.57 4.66 20.01
N ALA A 291 26.77 4.77 18.70
CA ALA A 291 26.71 3.63 17.79
C ALA A 291 27.77 2.57 18.12
N ILE A 292 29.01 2.98 18.43
CA ILE A 292 30.08 2.09 18.87
C ILE A 292 29.71 1.40 20.19
N GLN A 293 29.18 2.14 21.18
CA GLN A 293 28.77 1.53 22.45
C GLN A 293 27.65 0.50 22.29
N THR A 294 26.65 0.79 21.45
CA THR A 294 25.62 -0.19 21.10
C THR A 294 26.24 -1.41 20.41
N CYS A 295 27.17 -1.19 19.48
CA CYS A 295 27.87 -2.27 18.79
C CYS A 295 28.60 -3.24 19.73
N LEU A 296 29.35 -2.69 20.69
CA LEU A 296 30.05 -3.45 21.73
C LEU A 296 29.08 -4.24 22.61
N LYS A 297 27.95 -3.62 23.00
CA LYS A 297 27.00 -4.19 23.95
C LYS A 297 26.10 -5.25 23.34
N GLU A 298 25.45 -4.93 22.22
CA GLU A 298 24.38 -5.76 21.64
C GLU A 298 24.96 -6.88 20.75
N TYR A 299 25.97 -6.58 19.93
CA TYR A 299 26.58 -7.55 19.01
C TYR A 299 27.83 -8.22 19.58
N LYS A 300 28.30 -7.78 20.75
CA LYS A 300 29.46 -8.34 21.46
C LYS A 300 30.71 -8.39 20.57
N LYS A 301 30.88 -7.38 19.71
CA LYS A 301 32.07 -7.20 18.87
C LYS A 301 33.16 -6.48 19.66
N ASP A 302 34.39 -6.57 19.17
CA ASP A 302 35.52 -5.84 19.73
C ASP A 302 35.52 -4.36 19.29
N GLN A 303 36.30 -3.54 20.00
CA GLN A 303 36.43 -2.10 19.76
C GLN A 303 36.84 -1.78 18.32
N GLN A 304 37.80 -2.52 17.76
CA GLN A 304 38.34 -2.24 16.43
C GLN A 304 37.28 -2.51 15.36
N THR A 305 36.52 -3.60 15.50
CA THR A 305 35.40 -3.91 14.61
C THR A 305 34.34 -2.81 14.65
N CYS A 306 33.90 -2.40 15.84
CA CYS A 306 32.88 -1.36 15.99
C CYS A 306 33.35 0.01 15.49
N GLU A 307 34.59 0.40 15.75
CA GLU A 307 35.17 1.63 15.18
C GLU A 307 35.21 1.58 13.66
N GLY A 308 35.62 0.45 13.06
CA GLY A 308 35.67 0.27 11.62
C GLY A 308 34.30 0.29 10.93
N TRP A 309 33.19 0.16 11.67
CA TRP A 309 31.83 0.27 11.15
C TRP A 309 31.33 1.71 11.09
N TYR A 310 31.68 2.55 12.07
CA TYR A 310 31.06 3.87 12.23
C TYR A 310 32.00 5.06 12.04
N LYS A 311 33.32 4.85 12.05
CA LYS A 311 34.30 5.94 11.91
C LYS A 311 34.21 6.63 10.54
N GLY A 312 33.80 5.91 9.49
CA GLY A 312 33.56 6.46 8.17
C GLY A 312 32.44 7.52 8.12
N GLU A 313 31.63 7.66 9.17
CA GLU A 313 30.61 8.71 9.26
C GLU A 313 31.17 10.07 9.65
N LEU A 314 32.46 10.14 10.03
CA LEU A 314 33.17 11.35 10.44
C LEU A 314 34.16 11.86 9.38
N PRO A 315 34.45 13.17 9.35
CA PRO A 315 33.77 14.22 10.11
C PRO A 315 32.40 14.57 9.52
N GLN A 316 31.51 15.06 10.36
CA GLN A 316 30.33 15.77 9.86
C GLN A 316 30.78 17.03 9.10
N HIS A 317 30.27 17.23 7.89
CA HIS A 317 30.70 18.31 7.01
C HIS A 317 29.53 18.86 6.18
N ARG A 318 29.66 20.12 5.76
CA ARG A 318 28.61 20.80 5.00
C ARG A 318 28.68 20.42 3.53
N VAL A 319 27.57 19.91 2.99
CA VAL A 319 27.41 19.62 1.56
C VAL A 319 26.28 20.48 0.99
N GLN A 320 26.46 20.93 -0.24
CA GLN A 320 25.48 21.63 -1.05
C GLN A 320 25.10 20.77 -2.25
N LEU A 321 23.80 20.62 -2.48
CA LEU A 321 23.24 19.88 -3.59
C LEU A 321 22.37 20.78 -4.46
N ASP A 322 22.45 20.57 -5.77
CA ASP A 322 21.45 21.07 -6.70
C ASP A 322 20.13 20.32 -6.52
N ALA A 323 19.05 20.86 -7.10
CA ALA A 323 17.77 20.16 -7.09
C ALA A 323 17.85 18.94 -8.01
N PHE A 324 17.25 17.83 -7.58
CA PHE A 324 17.19 16.58 -8.34
C PHE A 324 15.86 15.88 -8.04
N TYR A 325 15.49 14.92 -8.88
CA TYR A 325 14.38 14.01 -8.62
C TYR A 325 14.90 12.73 -7.99
N LEU A 326 14.19 12.20 -6.99
CA LEU A 326 14.47 10.90 -6.40
C LEU A 326 13.21 10.05 -6.45
N ASP A 327 13.33 8.76 -6.77
CA ASP A 327 12.22 7.83 -6.72
C ASP A 327 11.55 7.86 -5.34
N LYS A 328 10.22 7.97 -5.35
CA LYS A 328 9.40 8.05 -4.15
C LYS A 328 9.46 6.77 -3.30
N TYR A 329 9.68 5.65 -3.98
CA TYR A 329 9.71 4.29 -3.46
C TYR A 329 10.99 3.60 -3.93
N GLU A 330 11.37 2.52 -3.26
CA GLU A 330 12.31 1.54 -3.81
C GLU A 330 11.77 0.94 -5.12
N VAL A 331 12.65 0.46 -6.00
CA VAL A 331 12.22 -0.20 -7.24
C VAL A 331 11.52 -1.52 -6.90
N THR A 332 10.29 -1.70 -7.38
CA THR A 332 9.49 -2.90 -7.07
C THR A 332 9.85 -4.09 -7.96
N ASN A 333 9.52 -5.29 -7.49
CA ASN A 333 9.61 -6.52 -8.31
C ASN A 333 8.83 -6.40 -9.61
N ARG A 334 7.68 -5.71 -9.62
CA ARG A 334 6.89 -5.46 -10.83
C ARG A 334 7.64 -4.61 -11.85
N LEU A 335 8.21 -3.48 -11.42
CA LEU A 335 8.98 -2.60 -12.30
C LEU A 335 10.23 -3.31 -12.82
N PHE A 336 10.94 -4.03 -11.95
CA PHE A 336 12.12 -4.80 -12.36
C PHE A 336 11.77 -5.92 -13.35
N HIS A 337 10.63 -6.59 -13.16
CA HIS A 337 10.14 -7.56 -14.13
C HIS A 337 9.82 -6.94 -15.49
N GLN A 338 9.24 -5.74 -15.53
CA GLN A 338 9.03 -5.01 -16.79
C GLN A 338 10.37 -4.72 -17.50
N PHE A 339 11.39 -4.27 -16.76
CA PHE A 339 12.74 -4.10 -17.29
C PHE A 339 13.28 -5.39 -17.90
N VAL A 340 13.22 -6.49 -17.16
CA VAL A 340 13.70 -7.81 -17.63
C VAL A 340 12.93 -8.27 -18.87
N GLN A 341 11.60 -8.11 -18.91
CA GLN A 341 10.79 -8.48 -20.08
C GLN A 341 11.14 -7.67 -21.33
N GLN A 342 11.38 -6.36 -21.19
CA GLN A 342 11.66 -5.49 -22.33
C GLN A 342 13.09 -5.62 -22.88
N THR A 343 14.03 -6.07 -22.04
CA THR A 343 15.45 -6.09 -22.39
C THR A 343 16.04 -7.49 -22.49
N SER A 344 15.31 -8.51 -22.04
CA SER A 344 15.84 -9.86 -21.81
C SER A 344 17.06 -9.89 -20.88
N TYR A 345 17.16 -8.91 -19.98
CA TYR A 345 18.27 -8.81 -19.03
C TYR A 345 18.32 -10.01 -18.09
N ARG A 346 19.52 -10.52 -17.82
CA ARG A 346 19.77 -11.58 -16.82
C ARG A 346 20.64 -11.01 -15.71
N THR A 347 20.14 -11.05 -14.49
CA THR A 347 20.86 -10.53 -13.32
C THR A 347 22.12 -11.33 -13.02
N THR A 348 23.06 -10.71 -12.30
CA THR A 348 24.27 -11.40 -11.83
C THR A 348 23.93 -12.63 -10.97
N ALA A 349 22.87 -12.56 -10.14
CA ALA A 349 22.40 -13.71 -9.36
C ALA A 349 21.96 -14.88 -10.25
N GLU A 350 21.26 -14.62 -11.35
CA GLU A 350 20.85 -15.65 -12.31
C GLU A 350 22.02 -16.21 -13.12
N GLN A 351 23.07 -15.40 -13.37
CA GLN A 351 24.27 -15.85 -14.06
C GLN A 351 25.13 -16.75 -13.16
N ASN A 352 25.30 -16.35 -11.89
CA ASN A 352 26.08 -17.11 -10.91
C ASN A 352 25.31 -18.32 -10.36
N GLY A 353 23.97 -18.28 -10.40
CA GLY A 353 23.09 -19.36 -9.95
C GLY A 353 22.85 -19.39 -8.44
N SER A 354 23.13 -18.30 -7.74
CA SER A 354 22.93 -18.15 -6.29
C SER A 354 22.77 -16.68 -5.90
N ALA A 355 22.15 -16.45 -4.74
CA ALA A 355 22.15 -15.18 -4.02
C ALA A 355 22.22 -15.46 -2.51
N TRP A 356 22.64 -14.47 -1.73
CA TRP A 356 22.60 -14.57 -0.27
C TRP A 356 21.17 -14.32 0.20
N ALA A 357 20.67 -15.17 1.10
CA ALA A 357 19.36 -15.00 1.70
C ALA A 357 19.41 -15.38 3.17
N PHE A 358 18.54 -14.76 3.97
CA PHE A 358 18.38 -15.15 5.35
C PHE A 358 17.57 -16.44 5.44
N VAL A 359 18.14 -17.51 5.99
CA VAL A 359 17.47 -18.79 6.20
C VAL A 359 17.15 -18.96 7.69
N GLU A 360 15.87 -19.16 8.01
CA GLU A 360 15.42 -19.32 9.39
C GLU A 360 16.15 -20.47 10.09
N GLY A 361 16.66 -20.20 11.29
CA GLY A 361 17.47 -21.13 12.09
C GLY A 361 18.92 -21.33 11.61
N LYS A 362 19.32 -20.72 10.49
CA LYS A 362 20.71 -20.79 9.96
C LYS A 362 21.39 -19.43 9.82
N GLY A 363 20.61 -18.37 9.63
CA GLY A 363 21.13 -17.04 9.31
C GLY A 363 21.42 -16.89 7.82
N TRP A 364 22.37 -16.02 7.49
CA TRP A 364 22.76 -15.71 6.12
C TRP A 364 23.43 -16.90 5.43
N GLU A 365 22.86 -17.35 4.32
CA GLU A 365 23.35 -18.48 3.52
C GLU A 365 23.41 -18.11 2.04
N GLU A 366 24.39 -18.64 1.32
CA GLU A 366 24.40 -18.56 -0.14
C GLU A 366 23.47 -19.63 -0.70
N VAL A 367 22.26 -19.22 -1.09
CA VAL A 367 21.20 -20.12 -1.52
C VAL A 367 21.26 -20.36 -3.03
N LYS A 368 21.47 -21.61 -3.42
CA LYS A 368 21.43 -22.02 -4.84
C LYS A 368 20.04 -21.77 -5.44
N GLY A 369 20.02 -21.13 -6.61
CA GLY A 369 18.81 -20.76 -7.32
C GLY A 369 18.10 -19.51 -6.79
N ALA A 370 18.60 -18.91 -5.71
CA ALA A 370 18.11 -17.62 -5.25
C ALA A 370 18.51 -16.50 -6.22
N ASN A 371 17.57 -15.58 -6.48
CA ASN A 371 17.70 -14.42 -7.36
C ASN A 371 16.50 -13.49 -7.12
N TRP A 372 16.42 -12.38 -7.86
CA TRP A 372 15.32 -11.41 -7.71
C TRP A 372 13.91 -12.01 -7.89
N GLN A 373 13.73 -13.03 -8.74
CA GLN A 373 12.43 -13.68 -8.89
C GLN A 373 12.10 -14.61 -7.74
N LYS A 374 13.12 -15.22 -7.12
CA LYS A 374 13.03 -16.18 -6.02
C LYS A 374 14.06 -15.80 -4.93
N PRO A 375 13.82 -14.75 -4.14
CA PRO A 375 14.85 -14.23 -3.21
C PRO A 375 15.36 -15.29 -2.23
N GLU A 376 14.51 -16.21 -1.79
CA GLU A 376 14.85 -17.31 -0.89
C GLU A 376 15.04 -18.66 -1.63
N GLY A 377 15.17 -18.65 -2.96
CA GLY A 377 15.46 -19.82 -3.81
C GLY A 377 14.30 -20.77 -4.11
N SER A 378 13.18 -20.66 -3.40
CA SER A 378 12.05 -21.61 -3.52
C SER A 378 10.88 -21.06 -4.35
N ALA A 379 10.11 -20.11 -3.79
CA ALA A 379 8.90 -19.56 -4.39
C ALA A 379 9.15 -18.22 -5.08
N SER A 380 8.46 -17.97 -6.19
CA SER A 380 8.58 -16.69 -6.89
C SER A 380 7.91 -15.55 -6.13
N VAL A 381 8.44 -14.33 -6.26
CA VAL A 381 7.81 -13.09 -5.78
C VAL A 381 6.36 -12.95 -6.25
N PHE A 382 6.03 -13.36 -7.48
CA PHE A 382 4.64 -13.30 -7.97
C PHE A 382 3.76 -14.42 -7.43
N GLN A 383 4.33 -15.58 -7.12
CA GLN A 383 3.59 -16.68 -6.46
C GLN A 383 3.30 -16.34 -4.98
N THR A 384 4.10 -15.46 -4.39
CA THR A 384 4.00 -15.03 -2.98
C THR A 384 3.37 -13.65 -2.81
N SER A 385 2.79 -13.06 -3.86
CA SER A 385 2.16 -11.73 -3.84
C SER A 385 3.10 -10.59 -3.43
N ARG A 386 4.38 -10.68 -3.82
CA ARG A 386 5.44 -9.68 -3.54
C ARG A 386 5.77 -8.80 -4.75
N GLY A 387 4.79 -8.56 -5.64
CA GLY A 387 4.96 -7.71 -6.82
C GLY A 387 5.29 -6.25 -6.47
N GLU A 388 4.68 -5.73 -5.40
CA GLU A 388 4.91 -4.37 -4.89
C GLU A 388 5.98 -4.28 -3.79
N HIS A 389 6.65 -5.38 -3.46
CA HIS A 389 7.80 -5.34 -2.57
C HIS A 389 9.03 -4.85 -3.35
N PRO A 390 10.04 -4.29 -2.67
CA PRO A 390 11.31 -3.94 -3.31
C PRO A 390 11.92 -5.16 -3.99
N VAL A 391 12.53 -4.93 -5.15
CA VAL A 391 13.39 -5.92 -5.78
C VAL A 391 14.65 -6.09 -4.94
N VAL A 392 15.02 -7.35 -4.70
CA VAL A 392 16.21 -7.73 -3.92
C VAL A 392 17.04 -8.75 -4.66
N ALA A 393 18.15 -9.19 -4.08
CA ALA A 393 19.11 -10.09 -4.72
C ALA A 393 19.62 -9.54 -6.06
N VAL A 394 19.81 -8.22 -6.10
CA VAL A 394 20.34 -7.45 -7.22
C VAL A 394 21.69 -6.84 -6.86
N THR A 395 22.62 -6.91 -7.79
CA THR A 395 23.95 -6.29 -7.65
C THR A 395 23.93 -4.80 -7.96
N TRP A 396 25.02 -4.10 -7.67
CA TRP A 396 25.16 -2.69 -8.04
C TRP A 396 25.04 -2.49 -9.56
N ASP A 397 25.62 -3.40 -10.36
CA ASP A 397 25.54 -3.33 -11.82
C ASP A 397 24.10 -3.60 -12.33
N ASP A 398 23.35 -4.50 -11.69
CA ASP A 398 21.93 -4.74 -12.00
C ASP A 398 21.10 -3.47 -11.74
N ALA A 399 21.34 -2.82 -10.61
CA ALA A 399 20.67 -1.57 -10.23
C ALA A 399 20.99 -0.44 -11.22
N VAL A 400 22.25 -0.30 -11.62
CA VAL A 400 22.67 0.68 -12.64
C VAL A 400 22.05 0.39 -13.99
N ALA A 401 21.99 -0.88 -14.42
CA ALA A 401 21.36 -1.27 -15.67
C ALA A 401 19.88 -0.90 -15.70
N PHE A 402 19.15 -1.17 -14.60
CA PHE A 402 17.76 -0.78 -14.45
C PHE A 402 17.59 0.75 -14.54
N CYS A 403 18.31 1.51 -13.70
CA CYS A 403 18.14 2.96 -13.67
C CYS A 403 18.46 3.59 -15.04
N ARG A 404 19.48 3.09 -15.75
CA ARG A 404 19.78 3.55 -17.12
C ARG A 404 18.64 3.26 -18.11
N TRP A 405 18.06 2.07 -18.09
CA TRP A 405 16.91 1.73 -18.94
C TRP A 405 15.71 2.65 -18.66
N ALA A 406 15.49 2.97 -17.39
CA ALA A 406 14.47 3.91 -16.92
C ALA A 406 14.78 5.38 -17.25
N GLY A 407 15.92 5.71 -17.86
CA GLY A 407 16.33 7.09 -18.14
C GLY A 407 16.77 7.87 -16.89
N LYS A 408 17.19 7.15 -15.85
CA LYS A 408 17.59 7.63 -14.53
C LYS A 408 19.05 7.23 -14.24
N ARG A 409 19.49 7.41 -13.00
CA ARG A 409 20.77 6.95 -12.44
C ARG A 409 20.57 6.49 -10.99
N LEU A 410 21.55 5.86 -10.37
CA LEU A 410 21.56 5.76 -8.91
C LEU A 410 21.77 7.16 -8.29
N PRO A 411 21.19 7.44 -7.11
CA PRO A 411 21.55 8.63 -6.34
C PRO A 411 23.02 8.55 -5.91
N THR A 412 23.66 9.70 -5.76
CA THR A 412 24.92 9.77 -5.00
C THR A 412 24.64 9.51 -3.52
N GLU A 413 25.66 9.14 -2.76
CA GLU A 413 25.58 9.00 -1.32
C GLU A 413 25.04 10.27 -0.65
N ALA A 414 25.53 11.44 -1.09
CA ALA A 414 25.11 12.71 -0.52
C ALA A 414 23.67 13.07 -0.86
N GLU A 415 23.22 12.82 -2.09
CA GLU A 415 21.81 12.97 -2.47
C GLU A 415 20.91 12.09 -1.64
N TRP A 416 21.30 10.84 -1.43
CA TRP A 416 20.55 9.90 -0.63
C TRP A 416 20.44 10.38 0.83
N GLU A 417 21.55 10.76 1.48
CA GLU A 417 21.51 11.21 2.88
C GLU A 417 20.71 12.51 3.05
N TYR A 418 20.87 13.44 2.11
CA TYR A 418 20.12 14.68 2.11
C TYR A 418 18.60 14.43 2.04
N ALA A 419 18.21 13.54 1.11
CA ALA A 419 16.84 13.12 0.92
C ALA A 419 16.30 12.37 2.14
N ALA A 420 17.09 11.46 2.74
CA ALA A 420 16.73 10.72 3.95
C ALA A 420 16.47 11.66 5.12
N ARG A 421 17.36 12.63 5.36
CA ARG A 421 17.22 13.62 6.43
C ARG A 421 16.03 14.56 6.22
N ALA A 422 15.74 14.94 4.97
CA ALA A 422 14.61 15.80 4.62
C ALA A 422 14.47 17.06 5.52
N GLY A 423 15.60 17.67 5.86
CA GLY A 423 15.68 18.86 6.73
C GLY A 423 15.79 18.60 8.23
N THR A 424 15.76 17.34 8.68
CA THR A 424 16.01 17.00 10.09
C THR A 424 17.50 16.91 10.40
N THR A 425 17.84 17.06 11.68
CA THR A 425 19.20 16.96 12.21
C THR A 425 19.34 15.84 13.24
N THR A 426 18.32 14.99 13.34
CA THR A 426 18.27 13.89 14.31
C THR A 426 18.88 12.61 13.72
N GLN A 427 18.99 11.58 14.56
CA GLN A 427 19.54 10.26 14.19
C GLN A 427 18.74 9.60 13.06
N TYR A 428 17.42 9.76 13.12
CA TYR A 428 16.47 9.31 12.10
C TYR A 428 15.66 10.49 11.59
N TRP A 429 15.01 10.33 10.45
CA TRP A 429 14.13 11.38 9.92
C TRP A 429 12.89 11.58 10.81
N TRP A 430 12.45 10.56 11.55
CA TRP A 430 11.31 10.65 12.47
C TRP A 430 11.68 11.18 13.87
N GLY A 431 12.95 11.47 14.12
CA GLY A 431 13.44 11.96 15.41
C GLY A 431 14.52 11.08 16.03
N GLN A 432 14.42 10.86 17.34
CA GLN A 432 15.39 10.10 18.13
C GLN A 432 14.73 8.83 18.68
N GLY A 433 15.46 7.71 18.63
CA GLY A 433 15.03 6.44 19.20
C GLY A 433 13.77 5.83 18.57
N ASN A 434 13.05 5.06 19.39
CA ASN A 434 11.86 4.30 19.00
C ASN A 434 10.68 5.26 18.69
N PRO A 435 9.99 5.12 17.54
CA PRO A 435 8.87 5.96 17.11
C PRO A 435 7.54 5.69 17.85
N GLY A 436 7.50 4.74 18.78
CA GLY A 436 6.32 4.30 19.50
C GLY A 436 5.36 3.53 18.59
N THR A 437 4.11 3.98 18.51
CA THR A 437 3.08 3.35 17.67
C THR A 437 3.05 3.89 16.24
N ARG A 438 3.92 4.84 15.90
CA ARG A 438 4.01 5.40 14.54
C ARG A 438 4.73 4.43 13.62
N LEU A 439 4.07 4.04 12.54
CA LEU A 439 4.61 3.12 11.54
C LEU A 439 5.51 3.91 10.58
N VAL A 440 6.77 4.12 10.95
CA VAL A 440 7.69 5.00 10.20
C VAL A 440 8.53 4.25 9.18
N GLU A 441 8.99 3.05 9.48
CA GLU A 441 9.89 2.25 8.64
C GLU A 441 9.73 0.75 8.94
N ASN A 442 10.18 -0.11 8.01
CA ASN A 442 10.34 -1.55 8.22
C ASN A 442 11.75 -1.85 8.72
N VAL A 443 11.92 -2.31 9.96
CA VAL A 443 13.23 -2.53 10.57
C VAL A 443 13.23 -3.81 11.39
N ALA A 444 14.39 -4.29 11.85
CA ALA A 444 14.40 -5.40 12.79
C ALA A 444 13.69 -4.99 14.09
N ASP A 445 12.49 -5.49 14.33
CA ASP A 445 11.64 -5.09 15.46
C ASP A 445 10.89 -6.27 16.14
N GLU A 446 9.89 -5.98 16.97
CA GLU A 446 9.11 -7.01 17.68
C GLU A 446 8.42 -8.03 16.75
N SER A 447 8.10 -7.67 15.51
CA SER A 447 7.52 -8.55 14.49
C SER A 447 8.52 -9.65 14.07
N ALA A 448 9.80 -9.28 13.96
CA ALA A 448 10.90 -10.15 13.51
C ALA A 448 11.70 -10.81 14.67
N LYS A 449 11.32 -10.61 15.94
CA LYS A 449 12.08 -11.11 17.11
C LYS A 449 12.27 -12.62 17.21
N HIS A 450 11.45 -13.40 16.51
CA HIS A 450 11.59 -14.86 16.43
C HIS A 450 12.68 -15.27 15.42
N LEU A 451 13.07 -14.34 14.54
CA LEU A 451 14.03 -14.53 13.47
C LEU A 451 15.37 -13.85 13.76
N LEU A 452 15.34 -12.67 14.39
CA LEU A 452 16.50 -11.79 14.58
C LEU A 452 16.82 -11.59 16.07
N SER A 453 18.11 -11.47 16.39
CA SER A 453 18.60 -11.40 17.77
C SER A 453 18.72 -9.99 18.33
N VAL A 454 18.89 -8.97 17.46
CA VAL A 454 18.96 -7.55 17.83
C VAL A 454 17.83 -6.85 17.12
N ILE A 455 16.96 -6.17 17.89
CA ILE A 455 15.74 -5.53 17.37
C ILE A 455 15.49 -4.18 18.05
N MET A 456 14.67 -3.35 17.43
CA MET A 456 14.09 -2.14 18.03
C MET A 456 12.99 -2.54 19.03
N SER A 457 13.36 -2.74 20.29
CA SER A 457 12.39 -3.14 21.32
C SER A 457 11.28 -2.08 21.51
N GLY A 458 10.04 -2.56 21.59
CA GLY A 458 8.85 -1.74 21.76
C GLY A 458 8.33 -1.06 20.48
N TYR A 459 8.90 -1.39 19.31
CA TYR A 459 8.40 -1.01 17.99
C TYR A 459 7.88 -2.25 17.26
N ASN A 460 6.81 -2.11 16.49
CA ASN A 460 6.22 -3.20 15.71
C ASN A 460 5.59 -2.66 14.43
N ASP A 461 6.25 -2.91 13.33
CA ASP A 461 5.92 -2.53 11.96
C ASP A 461 5.01 -3.55 11.25
N GLY A 462 4.84 -4.74 11.84
CA GLY A 462 4.04 -5.84 11.31
C GLY A 462 4.68 -6.64 10.18
N ALA A 463 5.94 -6.39 9.81
CA ALA A 463 6.63 -7.03 8.69
C ALA A 463 7.87 -7.83 9.14
N VAL A 464 7.83 -9.14 8.97
CA VAL A 464 8.96 -10.03 9.34
C VAL A 464 10.14 -9.95 8.34
N ARG A 465 9.86 -9.55 7.11
CA ARG A 465 10.79 -9.41 5.99
C ARG A 465 10.47 -8.12 5.25
N THR A 466 10.82 -8.00 3.97
CA THR A 466 10.37 -6.87 3.14
C THR A 466 8.86 -6.67 3.23
N ALA A 467 8.46 -5.41 3.20
CA ALA A 467 7.09 -4.95 3.10
C ALA A 467 6.84 -4.39 1.69
N PRO A 468 5.57 -4.28 1.24
CA PRO A 468 5.26 -3.52 0.04
C PRO A 468 5.77 -2.09 0.17
N VAL A 469 6.32 -1.53 -0.90
CA VAL A 469 6.79 -0.14 -0.89
C VAL A 469 5.62 0.80 -0.59
N GLY A 470 5.87 1.87 0.15
CA GLY A 470 4.85 2.84 0.54
C GLY A 470 3.95 2.40 1.69
N SER A 471 4.34 1.38 2.45
CA SER A 471 3.56 0.85 3.59
C SER A 471 3.60 1.74 4.82
N TYR A 472 4.65 2.54 4.99
CA TYR A 472 4.92 3.34 6.19
C TYR A 472 4.66 4.83 6.00
N GLU A 473 4.86 5.64 7.04
CA GLU A 473 4.84 7.09 6.95
C GLU A 473 5.95 7.62 6.02
N THR A 474 5.72 8.78 5.39
CA THR A 474 6.80 9.46 4.66
C THR A 474 7.66 10.27 5.57
N ASN A 475 8.91 10.42 5.16
CA ASN A 475 9.72 11.52 5.65
C ASN A 475 9.14 12.90 5.24
N PRO A 476 9.63 14.01 5.80
CA PRO A 476 9.10 15.35 5.54
C PRO A 476 9.07 15.81 4.06
N TRP A 477 9.79 15.13 3.16
CA TRP A 477 9.79 15.43 1.74
C TRP A 477 8.93 14.47 0.90
N GLY A 478 8.26 13.50 1.51
CA GLY A 478 7.32 12.61 0.83
C GLY A 478 7.94 11.33 0.30
N LEU A 479 9.15 10.97 0.76
CA LEU A 479 9.81 9.71 0.42
C LEU A 479 9.40 8.62 1.41
N TYR A 480 9.19 7.41 0.91
CA TYR A 480 8.89 6.22 1.70
C TYR A 480 10.12 5.34 1.84
N ASP A 481 10.11 4.53 2.90
CA ASP A 481 11.00 3.38 3.07
C ASP A 481 12.48 3.74 2.93
N ILE A 482 12.85 4.96 3.33
CA ILE A 482 14.22 5.49 3.09
C ILE A 482 15.16 5.12 4.23
N SER A 483 14.68 4.46 5.28
CA SER A 483 15.49 4.10 6.44
C SER A 483 15.00 2.77 7.03
N GLY A 484 14.97 1.75 6.18
CA GLY A 484 14.46 0.42 6.47
C GLY A 484 14.08 -0.30 5.19
N ASN A 485 13.30 -1.36 5.30
CA ASN A 485 12.84 -2.25 4.24
C ASN A 485 13.99 -2.96 3.52
N VAL A 486 14.73 -2.31 2.63
CA VAL A 486 15.97 -2.86 2.08
C VAL A 486 17.10 -1.82 2.09
N ARG A 487 18.33 -2.30 2.25
CA ARG A 487 19.50 -1.47 2.00
C ARG A 487 19.52 -1.04 0.54
N GLU A 488 19.91 0.20 0.27
CA GLU A 488 19.87 0.75 -1.08
C GLU A 488 21.25 1.02 -1.64
N TRP A 489 21.52 0.49 -2.83
CA TRP A 489 22.70 0.86 -3.61
C TRP A 489 22.71 2.35 -3.95
N VAL A 490 23.86 3.00 -3.74
CA VAL A 490 24.15 4.35 -4.24
C VAL A 490 25.30 4.34 -5.25
N ALA A 491 25.49 5.42 -5.98
CA ALA A 491 26.46 5.50 -7.07
C ALA A 491 27.93 5.42 -6.60
N ASP A 492 28.20 5.77 -5.35
CA ASP A 492 29.53 6.06 -4.83
C ASP A 492 30.33 4.80 -4.49
N TRP A 493 31.65 4.88 -4.66
CA TRP A 493 32.60 3.96 -4.05
C TRP A 493 32.78 4.30 -2.56
N TYR A 494 33.01 3.29 -1.72
CA TYR A 494 33.32 3.48 -0.31
C TYR A 494 34.80 3.86 -0.12
N ASP A 495 35.02 4.90 0.67
CA ASP A 495 36.30 5.22 1.30
C ASP A 495 36.01 5.79 2.70
N GLU A 496 36.62 5.17 3.72
CA GLU A 496 36.48 5.56 5.13
C GLU A 496 36.88 7.03 5.35
N ASN A 497 37.86 7.53 4.60
CA ASN A 497 38.41 8.88 4.79
C ASN A 497 37.79 9.93 3.85
N TYR A 498 36.83 9.54 2.98
CA TYR A 498 36.29 10.45 1.96
C TYR A 498 35.73 11.75 2.55
N TYR A 499 35.02 11.67 3.67
CA TYR A 499 34.38 12.83 4.30
C TYR A 499 35.38 13.92 4.73
N LYS A 500 36.66 13.59 4.96
CA LYS A 500 37.70 14.57 5.28
C LYS A 500 38.05 15.48 4.11
N ASN A 501 37.87 14.98 2.88
CA ASN A 501 38.27 15.63 1.64
C ASN A 501 37.10 15.80 0.66
N SER A 502 35.87 15.59 1.13
CA SER A 502 34.65 15.65 0.32
C SER A 502 34.48 17.06 -0.28
N PRO A 503 34.25 17.20 -1.60
CA PRO A 503 33.97 18.48 -2.19
C PRO A 503 32.61 19.02 -1.70
N ALA A 504 32.53 20.33 -1.51
CA ALA A 504 31.34 20.94 -0.92
C ALA A 504 30.09 20.90 -1.81
N HIS A 505 30.23 20.78 -3.14
CA HIS A 505 29.13 20.85 -4.09
C HIS A 505 28.98 19.53 -4.86
N ASN A 506 27.79 18.91 -4.79
CA ASN A 506 27.45 17.67 -5.50
C ASN A 506 28.57 16.59 -5.45
N PRO A 507 29.03 16.17 -4.26
CA PRO A 507 30.06 15.14 -4.15
C PRO A 507 29.57 13.82 -4.76
N LYS A 508 30.51 13.08 -5.38
CA LYS A 508 30.23 11.85 -6.13
C LYS A 508 31.04 10.65 -5.60
N GLY A 509 31.60 10.78 -4.40
CA GLY A 509 32.49 9.78 -3.84
C GLY A 509 33.89 9.83 -4.46
N PRO A 510 34.76 8.88 -4.09
CA PRO A 510 36.05 8.68 -4.73
C PRO A 510 35.88 8.10 -6.14
N GLY A 511 36.83 8.37 -7.03
CA GLY A 511 36.76 7.95 -8.43
C GLY A 511 36.90 6.43 -8.65
N SER A 512 37.38 5.69 -7.66
CA SER A 512 37.58 4.24 -7.68
C SER A 512 37.56 3.67 -6.27
N GLY A 513 37.23 2.40 -6.13
CA GLY A 513 37.28 1.68 -4.86
C GLY A 513 37.03 0.19 -5.06
N GLU A 514 37.07 -0.56 -3.96
CA GLU A 514 36.78 -2.01 -3.95
C GLU A 514 35.31 -2.30 -3.58
N LEU A 515 34.72 -1.45 -2.74
CA LEU A 515 33.37 -1.62 -2.19
C LEU A 515 32.47 -0.47 -2.62
N ARG A 516 31.21 -0.77 -2.94
CA ARG A 516 30.16 0.22 -3.20
C ARG A 516 29.41 0.52 -1.91
N LEU A 517 28.92 1.76 -1.80
CA LEU A 517 28.14 2.18 -0.65
C LEU A 517 26.70 1.67 -0.71
N LEU A 518 26.18 1.32 0.47
CA LEU A 518 24.80 0.98 0.78
C LEU A 518 24.29 1.94 1.84
N ARG A 519 23.01 2.32 1.76
CA ARG A 519 22.38 3.25 2.70
C ARG A 519 21.04 2.70 3.21
N GLY A 520 20.56 3.22 4.33
CA GLY A 520 19.18 3.01 4.83
C GLY A 520 18.96 1.85 5.78
N GLY A 521 19.78 0.80 5.74
CA GLY A 521 19.51 -0.44 6.47
C GLY A 521 18.30 -1.19 5.88
N SER A 522 18.00 -2.38 6.39
CA SER A 522 16.92 -3.25 5.90
C SER A 522 15.96 -3.70 7.01
N TRP A 523 14.95 -4.49 6.62
CA TRP A 523 14.07 -5.24 7.53
C TRP A 523 14.84 -6.14 8.53
N SER A 524 16.09 -6.49 8.21
CA SER A 524 16.94 -7.33 9.06
C SER A 524 17.92 -6.54 9.92
N ASP A 525 17.99 -5.23 9.70
CA ASP A 525 18.91 -4.33 10.37
C ASP A 525 18.22 -3.60 11.53
N ASP A 526 18.94 -3.48 12.64
CA ASP A 526 18.44 -2.84 13.83
C ASP A 526 18.72 -1.32 13.84
N PRO A 527 18.29 -0.59 14.89
CA PRO A 527 18.31 0.86 14.94
C PRO A 527 19.65 1.55 14.57
N VAL A 528 20.82 0.95 14.84
CA VAL A 528 22.10 1.64 14.54
C VAL A 528 22.47 1.63 13.06
N PHE A 529 21.86 0.75 12.27
CA PHE A 529 22.07 0.64 10.82
C PHE A 529 21.06 1.46 10.01
N VAL A 530 19.87 1.70 10.55
CA VAL A 530 18.81 2.49 9.88
C VAL A 530 18.89 4.00 10.14
N ARG A 531 20.00 4.48 10.70
CA ARG A 531 20.25 5.92 10.91
C ARG A 531 20.49 6.60 9.57
N SER A 532 20.03 7.84 9.41
CA SER A 532 20.21 8.57 8.15
C SER A 532 21.69 8.71 7.75
N ALA A 533 22.58 8.85 8.73
CA ALA A 533 24.03 8.97 8.51
C ALA A 533 24.78 7.63 8.40
N ASN A 534 24.12 6.49 8.65
CA ASN A 534 24.81 5.20 8.56
C ASN A 534 25.32 4.97 7.14
N ARG A 535 26.55 4.48 7.04
CA ARG A 535 27.24 4.17 5.80
C ARG A 535 27.62 2.70 5.83
N ASP A 536 26.90 1.87 5.10
CA ASP A 536 27.31 0.49 4.88
C ASP A 536 27.95 0.33 3.52
N ARG A 537 28.61 -0.81 3.29
CA ARG A 537 29.38 -1.06 2.08
C ARG A 537 29.46 -2.53 1.81
N ASN A 538 29.44 -2.87 0.53
CA ASN A 538 29.65 -4.24 0.11
C ASN A 538 30.33 -4.31 -1.26
N THR A 539 30.77 -5.50 -1.67
CA THR A 539 31.35 -5.67 -3.00
C THR A 539 30.28 -5.36 -4.04
N PRO A 540 30.63 -4.79 -5.22
CA PRO A 540 29.65 -4.50 -6.26
C PRO A 540 28.91 -5.75 -6.76
N THR A 541 29.44 -6.95 -6.51
CA THR A 541 28.88 -8.25 -6.92
C THR A 541 27.98 -8.91 -5.87
N ASP A 542 27.85 -8.30 -4.69
CA ASP A 542 26.98 -8.80 -3.64
C ASP A 542 25.50 -8.63 -4.01
N ARG A 543 24.70 -9.62 -3.61
CA ARG A 543 23.30 -9.80 -4.04
C ARG A 543 22.55 -10.53 -2.92
N ASN A 544 21.99 -9.75 -2.01
CA ASN A 544 21.34 -10.27 -0.80
C ASN A 544 19.83 -10.04 -0.87
N ASP A 545 19.03 -10.86 -0.17
CA ASP A 545 17.57 -10.74 -0.08
C ASP A 545 17.09 -9.52 0.74
N ASP A 546 18.02 -8.66 1.17
CA ASP A 546 17.77 -7.42 1.88
C ASP A 546 18.50 -6.20 1.29
N ILE A 547 19.03 -6.34 0.07
CA ILE A 547 19.66 -5.26 -0.70
C ILE A 547 18.86 -5.03 -1.98
N GLY A 548 18.37 -3.80 -2.15
CA GLY A 548 17.72 -3.28 -3.34
C GLY A 548 18.27 -1.90 -3.72
N PHE A 549 17.42 -1.05 -4.29
CA PHE A 549 17.81 0.30 -4.72
C PHE A 549 16.59 1.16 -5.09
N ARG A 550 16.82 2.47 -5.18
CA ARG A 550 15.94 3.44 -5.84
C ARG A 550 16.74 4.30 -6.82
N CYS A 551 16.10 4.90 -7.82
CA CYS A 551 16.80 5.73 -8.80
C CYS A 551 16.62 7.24 -8.52
N ALA A 552 17.52 8.05 -9.08
CA ALA A 552 17.51 9.50 -9.10
C ALA A 552 17.61 10.02 -10.54
N GLN A 553 17.22 11.27 -10.76
CA GLN A 553 17.29 11.93 -12.05
C GLN A 553 17.59 13.43 -11.88
N ASP A 554 18.47 13.97 -12.72
CA ASP A 554 18.77 15.42 -12.70
C ASP A 554 17.54 16.23 -13.16
N VAL A 555 17.36 17.44 -12.61
CA VAL A 555 16.35 18.37 -13.12
C VAL A 555 16.79 18.87 -14.50
N PRO A 556 15.96 18.76 -15.56
CA PRO A 556 16.27 19.34 -16.86
C PRO A 556 16.57 20.83 -16.76
N LYS A 557 17.66 21.27 -17.41
CA LYS A 557 18.07 22.68 -17.43
C LYS A 557 17.18 23.55 -18.31
#